data_AF-A0A2E1FSE8-F1
#
_entry.id   AF-A0A2E1FSE8-F1
#
_cell.length_a   1.000
_cell.length_b   1.000
_cell.length_c   1.000
_cell.angle_alpha   90.00
_cell.angle_beta   90.00
_cell.angle_gamma   90.00
#
_symmetry.space_group_name_H-M   'P 1'
#
loop_
_entity.id
_entity.type
_entity.pdbx_description
1 polymer ?
#
loop_
_entity_poly.entity_id
_entity_poly.type
_entity_poly.pdbx_seq_one_letter_code
_entity_poly.pdbx_strand_id
1 'polypeptide(L)'
;MIQNESSHSFEVHYFSSYYDMDSIYTVPENSYVDIEFTQKLGNKPCELPSSPCSITDTDTLVVLLDNYLFIGDFRDEYRWIEDLSGNKHTIQVCTYVITDDDFE
;
A
#
# COMPACT_ATOMS: atom_id res chain seq x y z
N MET A 1 2.01 1.42 -3.10
CA MET A 1 3.06 2.29 -2.52
C MET A 1 2.56 2.85 -1.20
N ILE A 2 3.41 2.85 -0.18
CA ILE A 2 3.15 3.56 1.09
C ILE A 2 4.09 4.76 1.12
N GLN A 3 3.53 5.96 1.23
CA GLN A 3 4.26 7.22 1.23
C GLN A 3 4.22 7.85 2.62
N ASN A 4 5.38 8.30 3.11
CA ASN A 4 5.51 8.95 4.39
C ASN A 4 5.59 10.47 4.22
N GLU A 5 4.49 11.15 4.55
CA GLU A 5 4.41 12.61 4.67
C GLU A 5 4.29 13.05 6.14
N SER A 6 4.49 12.14 7.08
CA SER A 6 4.60 12.45 8.51
C SER A 6 5.98 13.05 8.85
N SER A 7 6.06 13.65 10.03
CA SER A 7 7.29 14.15 10.65
C SER A 7 8.12 13.05 11.34
N HIS A 8 7.76 11.78 11.12
CA HIS A 8 8.36 10.63 11.79
C HIS A 8 8.88 9.61 10.79
N SER A 9 9.98 8.93 11.11
CA SER A 9 10.38 7.70 10.43
C SER A 9 9.71 6.51 11.13
N PHE A 10 9.06 5.63 10.37
CA PHE A 10 8.41 4.43 10.90
C PHE A 10 8.86 3.16 10.17
N GLU A 11 8.51 2.01 10.72
CA GLU A 11 8.67 0.72 10.05
C GLU A 11 7.33 0.21 9.51
N VAL A 12 7.34 -0.33 8.30
CA VAL A 12 6.23 -1.06 7.72
C VAL A 12 6.60 -2.54 7.68
N HIS A 13 5.83 -3.34 8.40
CA HIS A 13 5.92 -4.80 8.42
C HIS A 13 4.80 -5.32 7.54
N TYR A 14 5.16 -5.90 6.40
CA TYR A 14 4.22 -6.42 5.42
C TYR A 14 4.39 -7.93 5.26
N PHE A 15 3.29 -8.65 5.43
CA PHE A 15 3.15 -10.06 5.12
C PHE A 15 2.19 -10.24 3.96
N SER A 16 2.70 -10.82 2.86
CA SER A 16 1.85 -11.22 1.73
C SER A 16 1.47 -12.69 1.86
N SER A 17 0.19 -12.97 2.01
CA SER A 17 -0.35 -14.33 2.03
C SER A 17 -0.19 -15.05 0.69
N TYR A 18 -0.19 -14.30 -0.42
CA TYR A 18 -0.07 -14.86 -1.76
C TYR A 18 1.35 -15.39 -2.03
N TYR A 19 2.37 -14.66 -1.55
CA TYR A 19 3.77 -15.05 -1.73
C TYR A 19 4.36 -15.80 -0.54
N ASP A 20 3.66 -15.83 0.60
CA ASP A 20 4.15 -16.35 1.89
C ASP A 20 5.50 -15.71 2.25
N MET A 21 5.55 -14.38 2.16
CA MET A 21 6.76 -13.58 2.35
C MET A 21 6.52 -12.46 3.36
N ASP A 22 7.47 -12.34 4.29
CA ASP A 22 7.59 -11.23 5.23
C ASP A 22 8.64 -10.23 4.75
N SER A 23 8.27 -8.95 4.77
CA SER A 23 9.16 -7.83 4.49
C SER A 23 9.05 -6.77 5.58
N ILE A 24 10.20 -6.24 6.01
CA ILE A 24 10.27 -5.10 6.93
C ILE A 24 10.94 -3.96 6.19
N TYR A 25 10.28 -2.81 6.18
CA TYR A 25 10.74 -1.60 5.51
C TYR A 25 10.85 -0.45 6.50
N THR A 26 12.01 0.18 6.60
CA THR A 26 12.13 1.47 7.28
C THR A 26 11.78 2.57 6.27
N VAL A 27 10.82 3.42 6.60
CA VAL A 27 10.34 4.49 5.73
C VAL A 27 10.65 5.85 6.37
N PRO A 28 11.78 6.49 6.02
CA PRO A 28 12.11 7.84 6.47
C PRO A 28 11.06 8.89 6.07
N GLU A 29 11.12 10.05 6.71
CA GLU A 29 10.32 11.23 6.33
C GLU A 29 10.49 11.57 4.84
N ASN A 30 9.40 11.98 4.19
CA ASN A 30 9.37 12.35 2.77
C ASN A 30 9.90 11.26 1.83
N SER A 31 9.74 9.99 2.21
CA SER A 31 10.12 8.83 1.40
C SER A 31 8.93 7.90 1.18
N TYR A 32 9.13 6.87 0.37
CA TYR A 32 8.10 5.88 0.11
C TYR A 32 8.71 4.48 0.01
N VAL A 33 7.84 3.49 0.14
CA VAL A 33 8.15 2.10 -0.15
C VAL A 33 7.13 1.53 -1.14
N ASP A 34 7.66 0.81 -2.13
CA ASP A 34 6.84 0.05 -3.07
C ASP A 34 6.55 -1.33 -2.51
N ILE A 35 5.26 -1.61 -2.37
CA ILE A 35 4.74 -2.94 -2.09
C ILE A 35 4.15 -3.44 -3.40
N GLU A 36 4.90 -4.30 -4.08
CA GLU A 36 4.52 -4.81 -5.39
C GLU A 36 3.51 -5.95 -5.23
N PHE A 37 2.32 -5.76 -5.79
CA PHE A 37 1.33 -6.83 -5.96
C PHE A 37 1.12 -7.06 -7.45
N THR A 38 1.59 -8.19 -7.97
CA THR A 38 1.39 -8.55 -9.37
C THR A 38 0.22 -9.51 -9.50
N GLN A 39 -0.93 -9.02 -9.97
CA GLN A 39 -2.05 -9.87 -10.34
C GLN A 39 -2.13 -10.02 -11.86
N LYS A 40 -2.03 -11.27 -12.36
CA LYS A 40 -2.26 -11.57 -13.77
C LYS A 40 -3.76 -11.55 -14.06
N LEU A 41 -4.28 -10.40 -14.46
CA LEU A 41 -5.62 -10.32 -15.05
C LEU A 41 -5.57 -11.09 -16.39
N GLY A 42 -6.28 -12.22 -16.47
CA GLY A 42 -6.27 -13.08 -17.67
C GLY A 42 -6.64 -12.31 -18.94
N ASN A 43 -6.24 -12.82 -20.12
CA ASN A 43 -6.47 -12.22 -21.45
C ASN A 43 -7.96 -12.13 -21.85
N LYS A 44 -8.80 -11.46 -21.07
CA LYS A 44 -10.14 -11.07 -21.50
C LYS A 44 -10.13 -9.56 -21.82
N PRO A 45 -10.14 -9.20 -23.11
CA PRO A 45 -10.19 -7.82 -23.54
C PRO A 45 -11.64 -7.33 -23.40
N CYS A 46 -12.08 -7.06 -22.18
CA CYS A 46 -13.32 -6.34 -21.88
C CYS A 46 -13.28 -6.02 -20.39
N GLU A 47 -13.04 -4.74 -20.06
CA GLU A 47 -13.65 -4.02 -18.95
C GLU A 47 -13.90 -4.88 -17.69
N LEU A 48 -12.85 -5.16 -16.93
CA LEU A 48 -13.00 -5.58 -15.54
C LEU A 48 -12.42 -4.46 -14.67
N PRO A 49 -13.09 -4.11 -13.54
CA PRO A 49 -12.73 -2.96 -12.73
C PRO A 49 -11.26 -3.08 -12.33
N SER A 50 -10.57 -1.94 -12.20
CA SER A 50 -9.25 -1.92 -11.58
C SER A 50 -9.29 -2.73 -10.28
N SER A 51 -8.20 -3.44 -9.98
CA SER A 51 -8.14 -4.18 -8.72
C SER A 51 -8.26 -3.16 -7.58
N PRO A 52 -9.00 -3.45 -6.49
CA PRO A 52 -9.08 -2.51 -5.38
C PRO A 52 -7.67 -2.17 -4.86
N CYS A 53 -7.44 -0.90 -4.53
CA CYS A 53 -6.17 -0.43 -3.97
C CYS A 53 -6.01 -0.83 -2.51
N SER A 54 -7.11 -1.05 -1.80
CA SER A 54 -7.13 -1.56 -0.44
C SER A 54 -6.42 -2.90 -0.33
N ILE A 55 -5.67 -3.06 0.77
CA ILE A 55 -4.99 -4.31 1.08
C ILE A 55 -6.04 -5.38 1.40
N THR A 56 -5.83 -6.58 0.87
CA THR A 56 -6.75 -7.71 1.07
C THR A 56 -6.77 -8.16 2.54
N ASP A 57 -7.89 -8.73 2.98
CA ASP A 57 -8.03 -9.25 4.35
C ASP A 57 -7.06 -10.39 4.69
N THR A 58 -6.52 -11.06 3.67
CA THR A 58 -5.55 -12.14 3.82
C THR A 58 -4.12 -11.66 4.03
N ASP A 59 -3.80 -10.45 3.59
CA ASP A 59 -2.51 -9.84 3.80
C ASP A 59 -2.50 -9.05 5.11
N THR A 60 -1.32 -8.87 5.70
CA THR A 60 -1.15 -8.11 6.94
C THR A 60 -0.12 -7.02 6.73
N LEU A 61 -0.49 -5.79 7.08
CA LEU A 61 0.40 -4.64 7.04
C LEU A 61 0.30 -3.90 8.37
N VAL A 62 1.43 -3.76 9.05
CA VAL A 62 1.54 -3.14 10.37
C VAL A 62 2.55 -2.01 10.29
N VAL A 63 2.18 -0.84 10.81
CA VAL A 63 3.10 0.30 10.95
C VAL A 63 3.55 0.37 12.40
N LEU A 64 4.86 0.41 12.62
CA LEU A 64 5.47 0.54 13.94
C LEU A 64 6.21 1.87 14.03
N LEU A 65 5.87 2.65 15.04
CA LEU A 65 6.54 3.88 15.40
C LEU A 65 6.69 3.93 16.93
N ASP A 66 7.89 4.27 17.41
CA ASP A 66 8.15 4.30 18.85
C ASP A 66 7.28 5.34 19.57
N ASN A 67 6.54 4.89 20.58
CA ASN A 67 5.66 5.68 21.44
C ASN A 67 4.38 6.23 20.80
N TYR A 68 4.05 5.81 19.57
CA TYR A 68 2.82 6.19 18.90
C TYR A 68 2.06 4.96 18.41
N LEU A 69 0.74 5.06 18.37
CA LEU A 69 -0.13 4.07 17.77
C LEU A 69 -0.53 4.54 16.36
N PHE A 70 -0.27 3.71 15.35
CA PHE A 70 -0.84 3.94 14.03
C PHE A 70 -2.34 3.64 14.04
N ILE A 71 -3.15 4.62 13.61
CA ILE A 71 -4.62 4.55 13.58
C ILE A 71 -5.20 4.55 12.16
N GLY A 72 -4.35 4.57 11.13
CA GLY A 72 -4.80 4.47 9.75
C GLY A 72 -5.38 3.10 9.40
N ASP A 73 -6.13 3.04 8.30
CA ASP A 73 -6.77 1.83 7.81
C ASP A 73 -6.42 1.58 6.34
N PHE A 74 -5.51 0.63 6.09
CA PHE A 74 -5.11 0.22 4.74
C PHE A 74 -6.23 -0.47 3.96
N ARG A 75 -7.32 -0.86 4.61
CA ARG A 75 -8.51 -1.45 3.97
C ARG A 75 -9.52 -0.40 3.55
N ASP A 76 -9.39 0.86 4.00
CA ASP A 76 -10.25 1.95 3.55
C ASP A 76 -9.83 2.41 2.16
N GLU A 77 -10.55 1.94 1.13
CA GLU A 77 -10.33 2.28 -0.27
C GLU A 77 -10.32 3.79 -0.54
N TYR A 78 -11.06 4.60 0.24
CA TYR A 78 -11.14 6.04 0.03
C TYR A 78 -9.87 6.79 0.44
N ARG A 79 -8.98 6.13 1.21
CA ARG A 79 -7.68 6.68 1.59
C ARG A 79 -6.58 6.42 0.56
N TRP A 80 -6.87 5.59 -0.44
CA TRP A 80 -5.93 5.29 -1.51
C TRP A 80 -6.10 6.26 -2.67
N ILE A 81 -4.95 6.72 -3.19
CA ILE A 81 -4.88 7.47 -4.44
C ILE A 81 -4.54 6.48 -5.54
N GLU A 82 -5.44 6.35 -6.52
CA GLU A 82 -5.27 5.48 -7.69
C GLU A 82 -4.78 6.29 -8.90
N ASP A 83 -3.73 5.78 -9.56
CA ASP A 83 -3.30 6.23 -10.88
C ASP A 83 -3.25 5.03 -11.84
N LEU A 84 -3.84 5.21 -13.03
CA LEU A 84 -3.90 4.21 -14.09
C LEU A 84 -3.08 4.70 -15.27
N SER A 85 -2.04 3.94 -15.63
CA SER A 85 -1.14 4.27 -16.71
C SER A 85 -0.90 3.08 -17.66
N GLY A 86 -0.20 3.35 -18.75
CA GLY A 86 0.25 2.34 -19.70
C GLY A 86 -0.58 2.24 -20.98
N ASN A 87 0.11 1.93 -22.10
CA ASN A 87 -0.49 1.88 -23.44
C ASN A 87 -0.91 0.45 -23.87
N LYS A 88 0.00 -0.54 -23.74
CA LYS A 88 -0.24 -1.94 -24.13
C LYS A 88 -0.44 -2.87 -22.93
N HIS A 89 0.04 -2.45 -21.77
CA HIS A 89 -0.13 -3.09 -20.48
C HIS A 89 -0.67 -2.04 -19.54
N THR A 90 -1.79 -2.32 -18.90
CA THR A 90 -2.33 -1.45 -17.85
C THR A 90 -1.47 -1.62 -16.60
N ILE A 91 -0.96 -0.52 -16.10
CA ILE A 91 -0.24 -0.43 -14.83
C ILE A 91 -1.11 0.40 -13.91
N GLN A 92 -1.59 -0.22 -12.84
CA GLN A 92 -2.30 0.46 -11.77
C GLN A 92 -1.32 0.71 -10.63
N VAL A 93 -1.22 1.96 -10.19
CA VAL A 93 -0.42 2.38 -9.06
C VAL A 93 -1.36 2.90 -7.99
N CYS A 94 -1.30 2.28 -6.80
CA CYS A 94 -2.07 2.67 -5.64
C CYS A 94 -1.14 3.25 -4.58
N THR A 95 -1.46 4.43 -4.07
CA THR A 95 -0.66 5.15 -3.08
C THR A 95 -1.46 5.41 -1.81
N TYR A 96 -0.95 4.97 -0.67
CA TYR A 96 -1.46 5.33 0.65
C TYR A 96 -0.50 6.33 1.29
N VAL A 97 -1.00 7.50 1.65
CA VAL A 97 -0.22 8.56 2.29
C VAL A 97 -0.45 8.50 3.80
N ILE A 98 0.64 8.34 4.55
CA ILE A 98 0.66 8.39 6.01
C ILE A 98 1.11 9.79 6.42
N THR A 99 0.31 10.47 7.24
CA THR A 99 0.60 11.80 7.79
C THR A 99 0.70 11.75 9.32
N ASP A 100 1.01 12.87 9.97
CA ASP A 100 1.04 12.95 11.44
C ASP A 100 -0.35 12.65 12.07
N ASP A 101 -1.45 12.88 11.35
CA ASP A 101 -2.81 12.61 11.83
C ASP A 101 -3.12 11.10 11.91
N ASP A 102 -2.25 10.25 11.38
CA ASP A 102 -2.36 8.79 11.45
C ASP A 102 -1.72 8.18 12.70
N PHE A 103 -1.21 9.01 13.60
CA PHE A 103 -0.53 8.59 14.83
C PHE A 103 -1.15 9.22 16.08
N GLU A 104 -1.39 8.40 17.11
CA GLU A 104 -1.88 8.81 18.45
C GLU A 104 -0.88 8.48 19.58
#